data_AF-A0A7Z9CTR5-F1
#
_entry.id   AF-A0A7Z9CTR5-F1
#
_cell.length_a   1.000
_cell.length_b   1.000
_cell.length_c   1.000
_cell.angle_alpha   90.00
_cell.angle_beta   90.00
_cell.angle_gamma   90.00
#
_symmetry.space_group_name_H-M   'P 1'
#
loop_
_entity.id
_entity.type
_entity.pdbx_description
1 polymer ?
#
loop_
_entity_poly.entity_id
_entity_poly.type
_entity_poly.pdbx_seq_one_letter_code
_entity_poly.pdbx_strand_id
1 'polypeptide(L)'
;MLSHGLLPGVVQVPHSGQPIVLMNDAQTTGGYPRIASIIEADMYQLAQIPLGQPIHFVPCSLEEALKARADRQRYLDQLAWRLNDDN
;
A
#
# COMPACT_ATOMS: atom_id res chain seq x y z
N MET A 1 -15.66 -1.10 -17.68
CA MET A 1 -14.24 -1.41 -17.93
C MET A 1 -14.10 -2.92 -18.05
N LEU A 2 -13.18 -3.45 -18.87
CA LEU A 2 -12.87 -4.89 -18.85
C LEU A 2 -12.26 -5.28 -17.51
N SER A 3 -12.19 -6.58 -17.21
CA SER A 3 -11.50 -7.06 -16.01
C SER A 3 -9.98 -6.91 -16.18
N HIS A 4 -9.28 -6.51 -15.13
CA HIS A 4 -7.83 -6.36 -15.10
C HIS A 4 -7.25 -6.91 -13.80
N GLY A 5 -5.96 -7.25 -13.79
CA GLY A 5 -5.23 -7.67 -12.59
C GLY A 5 -5.14 -6.56 -11.55
N LEU A 6 -5.25 -6.97 -10.29
CA LEU A 6 -5.21 -6.11 -9.11
C LEU A 6 -4.13 -6.59 -8.14
N LEU A 7 -3.60 -5.64 -7.38
CA LEU A 7 -2.62 -5.87 -6.31
C LEU A 7 -3.07 -5.08 -5.07
N PRO A 8 -2.59 -5.46 -3.88
CA PRO A 8 -2.80 -4.66 -2.67
C PRO A 8 -2.33 -3.21 -2.86
N GLY A 9 -3.05 -2.27 -2.25
CA GLY A 9 -2.80 -0.83 -2.34
C GLY A 9 -3.54 -0.11 -3.46
N VAL A 10 -4.13 -0.82 -4.43
CA VAL A 10 -4.97 -0.20 -5.46
C VAL A 10 -6.21 0.43 -4.82
N VAL A 11 -6.53 1.67 -5.22
CA VAL A 11 -7.74 2.40 -4.80
C VAL A 11 -8.76 2.40 -5.94
N GLN A 12 -9.82 1.62 -5.78
CA GLN A 12 -10.91 1.53 -6.75
C GLN A 12 -12.07 2.46 -6.39
N VAL A 13 -12.77 2.98 -7.39
CA VAL A 13 -13.97 3.81 -7.19
C VAL A 13 -15.15 3.18 -7.93
N PRO A 14 -16.11 2.55 -7.23
CA PRO A 14 -17.35 2.04 -7.83
C PRO A 14 -18.29 3.16 -8.25
N HIS A 15 -19.44 2.80 -8.84
CA HIS A 15 -20.49 3.75 -9.25
C HIS A 15 -21.05 4.61 -8.10
N SER A 16 -20.92 4.16 -6.84
CA SER A 16 -21.30 4.92 -5.65
C SER A 16 -20.36 6.10 -5.34
N GLY A 17 -19.20 6.17 -6.00
CA GLY A 17 -18.21 7.23 -5.81
C GLY A 17 -17.34 7.10 -4.56
N GLN A 18 -17.58 6.10 -3.71
CA GLN A 18 -16.81 5.89 -2.47
C GLN A 18 -15.57 5.01 -2.74
N PRO A 19 -14.35 5.46 -2.41
CA PRO A 19 -13.13 4.71 -2.69
C PRO A 19 -13.02 3.44 -1.83
N ILE A 20 -12.49 2.38 -2.42
CA ILE A 20 -12.19 1.10 -1.77
C ILE A 20 -10.69 0.82 -1.94
N VAL A 21 -9.96 0.69 -0.83
CA VAL A 21 -8.55 0.29 -0.83
C VAL A 21 -8.45 -1.23 -0.74
N LEU A 22 -7.71 -1.84 -1.67
CA LEU A 22 -7.53 -3.30 -1.69
C LEU A 22 -6.40 -3.71 -0.72
N MET A 23 -6.71 -4.65 0.19
CA MET A 23 -5.75 -5.23 1.14
C MET A 23 -5.29 -6.62 0.68
N ASN A 24 -4.49 -7.32 1.50
CA ASN A 24 -3.81 -8.56 1.11
C ASN A 24 -4.74 -9.68 0.64
N ASP A 25 -5.95 -9.77 1.19
CA ASP A 25 -6.93 -10.81 0.86
C ASP A 25 -7.94 -10.36 -0.20
N ALA A 26 -7.65 -9.26 -0.90
CA ALA A 26 -8.53 -8.74 -1.94
C ALA A 26 -8.59 -9.65 -3.18
N GLN A 27 -9.61 -9.41 -4.00
CA GLN A 27 -9.78 -10.06 -5.29
C GLN A 27 -8.58 -9.77 -6.21
N THR A 28 -8.12 -10.77 -6.95
CA THR A 28 -6.98 -10.65 -7.88
C THR A 28 -7.34 -9.98 -9.20
N THR A 29 -8.64 -9.85 -9.52
CA THR A 29 -9.14 -9.19 -10.73
C THR A 29 -10.34 -8.31 -10.43
N GLY A 30 -10.56 -7.27 -11.23
CA GLY A 30 -11.76 -6.44 -11.12
C GLY A 30 -11.93 -5.43 -12.25
N GLY A 31 -13.13 -4.86 -12.31
CA GLY A 31 -13.57 -3.99 -13.42
C GLY A 31 -13.82 -2.52 -13.03
N TYR A 32 -13.58 -2.13 -11.78
CA TYR A 32 -13.75 -0.75 -11.33
C TYR A 32 -12.57 0.13 -11.74
N PRO A 33 -12.81 1.42 -12.06
CA PRO A 33 -11.74 2.37 -12.34
C PRO A 33 -10.85 2.52 -11.10
N ARG A 34 -9.55 2.72 -11.36
CA ARG A 34 -8.50 2.86 -10.34
C ARG A 34 -8.04 4.31 -10.35
N ILE A 35 -8.19 5.01 -9.23
CA ILE A 35 -7.83 6.44 -9.12
C ILE A 35 -6.40 6.64 -8.58
N ALA A 36 -5.90 5.69 -7.79
CA ALA A 36 -4.58 5.73 -7.19
C ALA A 36 -4.06 4.33 -6.83
N SER A 37 -2.79 4.25 -6.46
CA SER A 37 -2.19 3.10 -5.79
C SER A 37 -1.32 3.59 -4.63
N ILE A 38 -1.51 3.01 -3.46
CA ILE A 38 -0.70 3.28 -2.27
C ILE A 38 0.63 2.56 -2.44
N ILE A 39 1.72 3.20 -2.02
CA ILE A 39 3.06 2.63 -2.10
C ILE A 39 3.21 1.51 -1.07
N GLU A 40 3.97 0.47 -1.41
CA GLU A 40 4.20 -0.69 -0.54
C GLU A 40 4.78 -0.28 0.84
N ALA A 41 5.66 0.73 0.83
CA ALA A 41 6.30 1.26 2.04
C ALA A 41 5.28 1.75 3.08
N ASP A 42 4.11 2.23 2.66
CA ASP A 42 3.08 2.83 3.52
C ASP A 42 1.90 1.92 3.84
N MET A 43 1.81 0.74 3.19
CA MET A 43 0.68 -0.19 3.38
C MET A 43 0.50 -0.62 4.85
N TYR A 44 1.57 -0.65 5.65
CA TYR A 44 1.47 -1.01 7.06
C TYR A 44 0.69 0.03 7.89
N GLN A 45 0.65 1.29 7.44
CA GLN A 45 -0.08 2.35 8.14
C GLN A 45 -1.57 2.05 8.15
N LEU A 46 -2.14 1.59 7.03
CA LEU A 46 -3.56 1.22 6.92
C LEU A 46 -3.97 0.13 7.92
N ALA A 47 -3.07 -0.81 8.21
CA ALA A 47 -3.36 -1.90 9.15
C ALA A 47 -3.53 -1.42 10.61
N GLN A 48 -3.08 -0.21 10.92
CA GLN A 48 -3.09 0.35 12.28
C GLN A 48 -4.17 1.42 12.48
N ILE A 49 -4.87 1.86 11.43
CA ILE A 49 -5.86 2.94 11.51
C ILE A 49 -7.15 2.42 12.16
N PRO A 50 -7.60 3.00 13.30
CA PRO A 50 -8.85 2.63 13.91
C PRO A 50 -10.07 2.96 13.03
N LEU A 51 -11.14 2.20 13.17
CA LEU A 51 -12.41 2.53 12.55
C LEU A 51 -12.91 3.91 13.01
N GLY A 52 -13.35 4.73 12.06
CA GLY A 52 -13.82 6.10 12.29
C GLY A 52 -12.70 7.16 12.31
N GLN A 53 -11.43 6.77 12.19
CA GLN A 53 -10.33 7.73 12.01
C GLN A 53 -10.16 8.13 10.54
N PRO A 54 -9.83 9.39 10.24
CA PRO A 54 -9.67 9.86 8.87
C PRO A 54 -8.36 9.36 8.25
N ILE A 55 -8.36 9.25 6.92
CA ILE A 55 -7.18 8.92 6.10
C ILE A 55 -6.97 10.05 5.11
N HIS A 56 -5.75 10.56 5.02
CA HIS A 56 -5.37 11.59 4.06
C HIS A 56 -4.37 11.02 3.06
N PHE A 57 -4.68 11.13 1.77
CA PHE A 57 -3.76 10.72 0.71
C PHE A 57 -2.82 11.86 0.34
N VAL A 58 -1.55 11.53 0.12
CA VAL A 58 -0.52 12.48 -0.31
C VAL A 58 -0.01 12.05 -1.70
N PRO A 59 0.07 12.97 -2.68
CA PRO A 59 0.70 12.67 -3.96
C PRO A 59 2.15 12.22 -3.76
N CYS A 60 2.56 11.19 -4.48
CA CYS A 60 3.89 10.60 -4.38
C CYS A 60 4.45 10.39 -5.79
N SER A 61 5.70 10.81 -6.00
CA SER A 61 6.43 10.52 -7.21
C SER A 61 6.95 9.08 -7.21
N LEU A 62 7.28 8.55 -8.39
CA LEU A 62 7.87 7.23 -8.50
C LEU A 62 9.21 7.13 -7.76
N GLU A 63 10.02 8.20 -7.78
CA GLU A 63 11.32 8.24 -7.10
C GLU A 63 11.14 8.16 -5.58
N GLU A 64 10.22 8.95 -5.01
CA GLU A 64 9.88 8.89 -3.58
C GLU A 64 9.38 7.51 -3.18
N ALA A 65 8.50 6.90 -3.99
CA ALA A 65 7.97 5.56 -3.74
C ALA A 65 9.08 4.48 -3.71
N LEU A 66 9.98 4.51 -4.69
CA LEU A 66 11.10 3.56 -4.77
C LEU A 66 12.11 3.78 -3.64
N LYS A 67 12.41 5.04 -3.33
CA LYS A 67 13.27 5.40 -2.22
C LYS A 67 12.69 4.92 -0.88
N ALA A 68 11.41 5.18 -0.62
CA ALA A 68 10.74 4.75 0.61
C ALA A 68 10.74 3.22 0.75
N ARG A 69 10.53 2.49 -0.35
CA ARG A 69 10.65 1.02 -0.37
C ARG A 69 12.06 0.55 -0.02
N ALA A 70 13.09 1.18 -0.61
CA ALA A 70 14.48 0.85 -0.33
C ALA A 70 14.88 1.20 1.13
N ASP A 71 14.42 2.33 1.65
CA ASP A 71 14.63 2.73 3.04
C ASP A 71 14.04 1.70 4.02
N ARG A 72 12.82 1.22 3.76
CA ARG A 72 12.18 0.17 4.56
C ARG A 72 12.93 -1.15 4.51
N GLN A 73 13.38 -1.58 3.32
CA GLN A 73 14.16 -2.81 3.20
C GLN A 73 15.47 -2.71 3.98
N ARG A 74 16.20 -1.59 3.83
CA ARG A 74 17.45 -1.36 4.56
C ARG A 74 17.27 -1.37 6.07
N TYR A 75 16.15 -0.83 6.57
CA TYR A 75 15.84 -0.87 7.99
C TYR A 75 15.67 -2.31 8.50
N LEU A 76 14.94 -3.16 7.76
CA LEU A 76 14.78 -4.57 8.11
C LEU A 76 16.12 -5.33 8.07
N ASP A 77 16.95 -5.06 7.07
CA ASP A 77 18.28 -5.68 6.96
C ASP A 77 19.19 -5.27 8.14
N GLN A 78 19.14 -4.00 8.56
CA GLN A 78 19.87 -3.50 9.74
C GLN A 78 19.42 -4.17 11.04
N LEU A 79 18.12 -4.39 11.21
CA LEU A 79 17.58 -5.12 12.35
C LEU A 79 18.07 -6.58 12.35
N ALA A 80 18.00 -7.24 11.19
CA ALA A 80 18.45 -8.61 11.04
C ALA A 80 19.95 -8.77 11.37
N TRP A 81 20.78 -7.83 10.91
CA TRP A 81 22.21 -7.83 11.23
C TRP A 81 22.46 -7.70 12.74
N ARG A 82 21.82 -6.74 13.42
CA ARG A 82 21.98 -6.55 14.87
C ARG A 82 21.58 -7.79 15.68
N LEU A 83 20.47 -8.43 15.32
CA LEU A 83 20.00 -9.63 16.01
C LEU A 83 20.94 -10.83 15.84
N ASN A 84 21.69 -10.87 14.73
CA ASN A 84 22.64 -11.95 14.45
C ASN A 84 24.03 -11.71 15.06
N ASP A 85 24.43 -10.45 15.24
CA ASP A 85 25.71 -10.09 15.86
C ASP A 85 25.70 -10.20 17.40
N ASP A 86 24.51 -10.19 18.02
CA ASP A 86 24.30 -10.36 19.47
C ASP A 86 24.26 -11.85 19.93
N ASN A 87 24.54 -12.81 19.05
CA ASN A 87 24.46 -14.26 19.29
C ASN A 87 25.78 -14.98 18.96
#